data_AF-A0A956L2M7-F1
#
_entry.id   AF-A0A956L2M7-F1
#
_cell.length_a   1.000
_cell.length_b   1.000
_cell.length_c   1.000
_cell.angle_alpha   90.00
_cell.angle_beta   90.00
_cell.angle_gamma   90.00
#
_symmetry.space_group_name_H-M   'P 1'
#
loop_
_entity.id
_entity.type
_entity.pdbx_description
1 polymer ?
#
loop_
_entity_poly.entity_id
_entity_poly.type
_entity_poly.pdbx_seq_one_letter_code
_entity_poly.pdbx_strand_id
1 'polypeptide(L)'
;MHIAIDSEIGPLQRVLVHRPGEEIVRMTQHDLDRMLFDDILAPDETTAEHDLMTEIMREAGAQVLALFPLLHEALEAAPLAARRALVERVCDQAGASGLTDRLIEWPADRLTAGLVTGVRWDELPAMPATLARLRADHEEQRRFAVPPVPNLMFMRDPCISVFDSVLVGGMATL
;
A
#
# COMPACT_ATOMS: atom_id res chain seq x y z
N MET A 1 -9.90 6.51 -18.60
CA MET A 1 -8.45 6.32 -18.77
C MET A 1 -8.27 5.19 -19.78
N HIS A 2 -7.47 5.37 -20.83
CA HIS A 2 -7.21 4.33 -21.83
C HIS A 2 -5.86 3.70 -21.52
N ILE A 3 -5.86 2.42 -21.16
CA ILE A 3 -4.65 1.62 -20.95
C ILE A 3 -4.36 0.92 -22.28
N ALA A 4 -3.09 0.85 -22.66
CA ALA A 4 -2.66 0.22 -23.90
C ALA A 4 -1.21 -0.25 -23.73
N ILE A 5 -1.01 -1.53 -23.49
CA ILE A 5 0.30 -2.19 -23.42
C ILE A 5 0.31 -3.33 -24.44
N ASP A 6 0.82 -3.04 -25.63
CA ASP A 6 0.91 -3.95 -26.77
C ASP A 6 2.29 -4.60 -26.92
N SER A 7 3.28 -4.15 -26.14
CA SER A 7 4.66 -4.63 -26.17
C SER A 7 5.35 -4.45 -24.83
N GLU A 8 6.27 -5.38 -24.49
CA GLU A 8 7.18 -5.28 -23.32
C GLU A 8 8.51 -4.57 -23.66
N ILE A 9 8.75 -4.26 -24.94
CA ILE A 9 10.01 -3.65 -25.43
C ILE A 9 9.80 -2.33 -26.19
N GLY A 10 8.53 -1.93 -26.38
CA GLY A 10 8.19 -0.68 -27.04
C GLY A 10 8.59 0.55 -26.19
N PRO A 11 8.64 1.74 -26.79
CA PRO A 11 8.90 2.97 -26.04
C PRO A 11 7.87 3.17 -24.94
N LEU A 12 8.34 3.25 -23.69
CA LEU A 12 7.48 3.42 -22.52
C LEU A 12 6.90 4.84 -22.49
N GLN A 13 5.57 4.95 -22.55
CA GLN A 13 4.89 6.26 -22.50
C GLN A 13 4.51 6.67 -21.08
N ARG A 14 3.99 5.73 -20.29
CA ARG A 14 3.51 5.94 -18.92
C ARG A 14 3.85 4.74 -18.05
N VAL A 15 4.28 5.00 -16.82
CA VAL A 15 4.57 3.96 -15.83
C VAL A 15 4.03 4.38 -14.48
N LEU A 16 3.44 3.43 -13.76
CA LEU A 16 2.98 3.60 -12.40
C LEU A 16 4.02 3.01 -11.44
N VAL A 17 4.51 3.82 -10.51
CA VAL A 17 5.50 3.42 -9.50
C VAL A 17 5.01 3.81 -8.11
N HIS A 18 5.50 3.13 -7.09
CA HIS A 18 5.31 3.52 -5.69
C HIS A 18 6.68 3.84 -5.10
N ARG A 19 6.83 5.05 -4.57
CA ARG A 19 8.07 5.47 -3.93
C ARG A 19 8.11 4.87 -2.51
N PRO A 20 9.14 4.05 -2.20
CA PRO A 20 9.40 3.55 -0.86
C PRO A 20 9.30 4.64 0.23
N GLY A 21 8.69 4.29 1.35
CA GLY A 21 8.49 5.19 2.48
C GLY A 21 8.42 4.50 3.83
N GLU A 22 7.65 5.12 4.72
CA GLU A 22 7.50 4.71 6.12
C GLU A 22 7.00 3.27 6.29
N GLU A 23 6.26 2.73 5.31
CA GLU A 23 5.84 1.32 5.27
C GLU A 23 7.00 0.33 5.35
N ILE A 24 8.19 0.71 4.84
CA ILE A 24 9.41 -0.12 4.91
C ILE A 24 10.09 0.06 6.28
N VAL A 25 10.15 1.29 6.79
CA VAL A 25 10.73 1.61 8.10
C VAL A 25 10.00 0.90 9.24
N ARG A 26 8.70 0.69 9.05
CA ARG A 26 7.80 0.04 10.00
C ARG A 26 7.93 -1.49 10.05
N MET A 27 8.71 -2.08 9.15
CA MET A 27 8.98 -3.52 9.14
C MET A 27 9.93 -3.91 10.25
N THR A 28 9.67 -5.04 10.91
CA THR A 28 10.60 -5.69 11.82
C THR A 28 11.29 -6.88 11.13
N GLN A 29 12.36 -7.42 11.73
CA GLN A 29 13.00 -8.63 11.21
C GLN A 29 12.05 -9.84 11.08
N HIS A 30 11.04 -9.95 11.95
CA HIS A 30 10.04 -11.01 11.84
C HIS A 30 9.07 -10.79 10.67
N ASP A 31 8.93 -9.55 10.21
CA ASP A 31 8.08 -9.20 9.07
C ASP A 31 8.76 -9.49 7.74
N LEU A 32 10.10 -9.43 7.66
CA LEU A 32 10.89 -9.69 6.44
C LEU A 32 10.57 -11.05 5.80
N ASP A 33 10.66 -12.13 6.59
CA ASP A 33 10.38 -13.50 6.12
C ASP A 33 8.95 -13.64 5.57
N ARG A 34 7.99 -12.93 6.18
CA ARG A 34 6.59 -12.94 5.74
C ARG A 34 6.35 -12.06 4.52
N MET A 35 7.09 -10.96 4.41
CA MET A 35 6.97 -9.96 3.36
C MET A 35 7.89 -10.22 2.17
N LEU A 36 8.61 -11.35 2.17
CA LEU A 36 9.48 -11.79 1.07
C LEU A 36 10.64 -10.82 0.82
N PHE A 37 11.16 -10.18 1.88
CA PHE A 37 12.37 -9.37 1.82
C PHE A 37 13.56 -10.17 2.32
N ASP A 38 14.67 -10.15 1.57
CA ASP A 38 15.91 -10.85 1.94
C ASP A 38 16.69 -10.13 3.04
N ASP A 39 16.54 -8.82 3.18
CA ASP A 39 17.21 -8.00 4.21
C ASP A 39 16.41 -6.73 4.53
N ILE A 40 16.73 -6.08 5.65
CA ILE A 40 16.22 -4.76 5.99
C ILE A 40 16.78 -3.75 5.00
N LEU A 41 15.88 -3.02 4.35
CA LEU A 41 16.25 -1.92 3.47
C LEU A 41 16.67 -0.69 4.26
N ALA A 42 17.76 -0.07 3.82
CA ALA A 42 18.18 1.23 4.33
C ALA A 42 17.28 2.32 3.67
N PRO A 43 16.42 3.02 4.43
CA PRO A 43 15.32 3.81 3.84
C PRO A 43 15.81 4.96 2.96
N ASP A 44 16.88 5.64 3.36
CA ASP A 44 17.43 6.79 2.65
C ASP A 44 18.05 6.36 1.32
N GLU A 45 18.83 5.28 1.34
CA GLU A 45 19.45 4.70 0.15
C GLU A 45 18.40 4.14 -0.82
N THR A 46 17.42 3.39 -0.30
CA THR A 46 16.32 2.82 -1.10
C THR A 46 15.52 3.92 -1.80
N THR A 47 15.28 5.02 -1.07
CA THR A 47 14.58 6.17 -1.60
C THR A 47 15.40 6.88 -2.69
N ALA A 48 16.71 7.07 -2.47
CA ALA A 48 17.60 7.69 -3.43
C ALA A 48 17.73 6.86 -4.72
N GLU A 49 17.83 5.54 -4.61
CA GLU A 49 17.87 4.62 -5.75
C GLU A 49 16.57 4.64 -6.54
N HIS A 50 15.42 4.62 -5.87
CA HIS A 50 14.12 4.76 -6.51
C HIS A 50 14.00 6.11 -7.24
N ASP A 51 14.41 7.21 -6.61
CA ASP A 51 14.36 8.54 -7.21
C ASP A 51 15.23 8.59 -8.48
N LEU A 52 16.45 8.04 -8.44
CA LEU A 52 17.34 7.89 -9.60
C LEU A 52 16.69 7.06 -10.72
N MET A 53 16.10 5.91 -10.39
CA MET A 53 15.39 5.07 -11.36
C MET A 53 14.27 5.85 -12.06
N THR A 54 13.44 6.58 -11.29
CA THR A 54 12.35 7.36 -11.88
C THR A 54 12.85 8.51 -12.73
N GLU A 55 13.99 9.12 -12.39
CA GLU A 55 14.58 10.17 -13.19
C GLU A 55 15.07 9.65 -14.54
N ILE A 56 15.75 8.51 -14.56
CA ILE A 56 16.16 7.84 -15.80
C ILE A 56 14.94 7.59 -16.73
N MET A 57 13.80 7.16 -16.16
CA MET A 57 12.56 6.96 -16.93
C MET A 57 12.00 8.28 -17.49
N ARG A 58 12.02 9.37 -16.71
CA ARG A 58 11.58 10.70 -17.16
C ARG A 58 12.48 11.24 -18.26
N GLU A 59 13.79 11.13 -18.10
CA GLU A 59 14.78 11.53 -19.11
C GLU A 59 14.63 10.74 -20.41
N ALA A 60 14.24 9.47 -20.33
CA ALA A 60 13.90 8.64 -21.49
C ALA A 60 12.55 9.02 -22.14
N GLY A 61 11.82 9.99 -21.60
CA GLY A 61 10.57 10.52 -22.15
C GLY A 61 9.29 9.87 -21.61
N ALA A 62 9.37 8.98 -20.63
CA ALA A 62 8.20 8.37 -20.01
C ALA A 62 7.57 9.29 -18.95
N GLN A 63 6.25 9.34 -18.90
CA GLN A 63 5.54 9.95 -17.79
C GLN A 63 5.49 8.98 -16.61
N VAL A 64 6.19 9.33 -15.53
CA VAL A 64 6.19 8.57 -14.28
C VAL A 64 5.04 9.04 -13.38
N LEU A 65 4.11 8.13 -13.08
CA LEU A 65 2.96 8.34 -12.20
C LEU A 65 3.24 7.70 -10.83
N ALA A 66 2.94 8.41 -9.75
CA ALA A 66 3.12 7.90 -8.39
C ALA A 66 1.80 7.32 -7.84
N LEU A 67 1.86 6.12 -7.26
CA LEU A 67 0.70 5.44 -6.69
C LEU A 67 0.06 6.22 -5.53
N PHE A 68 0.87 6.70 -4.59
CA PHE A 68 0.36 7.31 -3.36
C PHE A 68 -0.52 8.55 -3.63
N PRO A 69 -0.10 9.54 -4.45
CA PRO A 69 -0.98 10.65 -4.83
C PRO A 69 -2.24 10.19 -5.58
N LEU A 70 -2.12 9.21 -6.48
CA LEU A 70 -3.28 8.70 -7.22
C LEU A 70 -4.28 7.98 -6.30
N LEU A 71 -3.81 7.27 -5.29
CA LEU A 71 -4.66 6.65 -4.27
C LEU A 71 -5.39 7.72 -3.46
N HIS A 72 -4.70 8.78 -3.06
CA HIS A 72 -5.30 9.91 -2.38
C HIS A 72 -6.42 10.55 -3.22
N GLU A 73 -6.12 10.92 -4.47
CA GLU A 73 -7.09 11.50 -5.40
C GLU A 73 -8.30 10.56 -5.62
N ALA A 74 -8.06 9.25 -5.74
CA ALA A 74 -9.11 8.26 -5.87
C ALA A 74 -10.00 8.18 -4.61
N LEU A 75 -9.42 8.23 -3.41
CA LEU A 75 -10.16 8.20 -2.15
C LEU A 75 -10.97 9.47 -1.89
N GLU A 76 -10.48 10.63 -2.34
CA GLU A 76 -11.24 11.89 -2.30
C GLU A 76 -12.41 11.90 -3.27
N ALA A 77 -12.20 11.41 -4.50
CA ALA A 77 -13.22 11.42 -5.54
C ALA A 77 -14.25 10.28 -5.40
N ALA A 78 -13.91 9.19 -4.70
CA ALA A 78 -14.75 8.01 -4.59
C ALA A 78 -16.05 8.28 -3.80
N PRO A 79 -17.19 7.72 -4.25
CA PRO A 79 -18.40 7.68 -3.43
C PRO A 79 -18.14 7.00 -2.09
N LEU A 80 -18.81 7.46 -1.03
CA LEU A 80 -18.65 6.92 0.33
C LEU A 80 -18.81 5.40 0.40
N ALA A 81 -19.75 4.83 -0.36
CA ALA A 81 -19.97 3.39 -0.42
C ALA A 81 -18.76 2.62 -0.95
N ALA A 82 -18.09 3.13 -1.99
CA ALA A 82 -16.88 2.50 -2.55
C ALA A 82 -15.69 2.62 -1.60
N ARG A 83 -15.52 3.79 -0.97
CA ARG A 83 -14.49 4.01 0.06
C ARG A 83 -14.69 3.08 1.25
N ARG A 84 -15.94 2.96 1.74
CA ARG A 84 -16.31 2.04 2.82
C ARG A 84 -16.01 0.59 2.44
N ALA A 85 -16.41 0.14 1.26
CA ALA A 85 -16.14 -1.23 0.81
C ALA A 85 -14.64 -1.56 0.74
N LEU A 86 -13.79 -0.60 0.36
CA LEU A 86 -12.33 -0.77 0.43
C LEU A 86 -11.86 -0.93 1.89
N VAL A 87 -12.26 -0.01 2.77
CA VAL A 87 -11.85 -0.02 4.18
C VAL A 87 -12.34 -1.27 4.90
N GLU A 88 -13.56 -1.75 4.62
CA GLU A 88 -14.10 -3.01 5.12
C GLU A 88 -13.22 -4.19 4.75
N ARG A 89 -12.90 -4.35 3.45
CA ARG A 89 -12.01 -5.44 3.00
C ARG A 89 -10.65 -5.41 3.68
N VAL A 90 -10.05 -4.22 3.81
CA VAL A 90 -8.74 -4.07 4.47
C VAL A 90 -8.82 -4.44 5.95
N CYS A 91 -9.85 -3.96 6.67
CA CYS A 91 -10.04 -4.29 8.08
C CYS A 91 -10.32 -5.78 8.29
N ASP A 92 -11.12 -6.40 7.41
CA ASP A 92 -11.44 -7.82 7.47
C ASP A 92 -10.19 -8.68 7.23
N GLN A 93 -9.38 -8.34 6.21
CA GLN A 93 -8.12 -9.02 5.93
C GLN A 93 -7.12 -8.89 7.09
N ALA A 94 -7.09 -7.73 7.76
CA ALA A 94 -6.27 -7.52 8.95
C ALA A 94 -6.82 -8.20 10.23
N GLY A 95 -8.01 -8.82 10.18
CA GLY A 95 -8.67 -9.38 11.36
C GLY A 95 -9.16 -8.32 12.37
N ALA A 96 -9.37 -7.09 11.90
CA ALA A 96 -9.74 -5.92 12.67
C ALA A 96 -11.05 -5.27 12.15
N SER A 97 -12.03 -6.09 11.75
CA SER A 97 -13.32 -5.66 11.17
C SER A 97 -14.06 -4.57 11.96
N GLY A 98 -13.88 -4.52 13.29
CA GLY A 98 -14.43 -3.46 14.14
C GLY A 98 -13.84 -2.05 13.92
N LEU A 99 -12.84 -1.88 13.05
CA LEU A 99 -12.20 -0.59 12.76
C LEU A 99 -12.79 0.16 11.58
N THR A 100 -13.62 -0.48 10.75
CA THR A 100 -14.16 0.14 9.54
C THR A 100 -14.81 1.49 9.79
N ASP A 101 -15.77 1.54 10.73
CA ASP A 101 -16.53 2.74 11.03
C ASP A 101 -15.63 3.86 11.55
N ARG A 102 -14.47 3.52 12.11
CA ARG A 102 -13.51 4.49 12.59
C ARG A 102 -12.61 5.01 11.47
N LEU A 103 -12.07 4.13 10.65
CA LEU A 103 -11.14 4.51 9.57
C LEU A 103 -11.87 5.27 8.46
N ILE A 104 -13.15 4.99 8.21
CA ILE A 104 -13.92 5.67 7.17
C ILE A 104 -14.22 7.15 7.48
N GLU A 105 -14.14 7.54 8.76
CA GLU A 105 -14.26 8.92 9.25
C GLU A 105 -12.96 9.71 9.06
N TRP A 106 -11.83 9.06 8.76
CA TRP A 106 -10.58 9.76 8.56
C TRP A 106 -10.62 10.63 7.30
N PRO A 107 -9.95 11.79 7.31
CA PRO A 107 -9.73 12.54 6.09
C PRO A 107 -8.83 11.73 5.13
N ALA A 108 -8.95 12.03 3.83
CA ALA A 108 -8.39 11.20 2.78
C ALA A 108 -6.86 11.07 2.86
N ASP A 109 -6.17 12.12 3.28
CA ASP A 109 -4.73 12.15 3.56
C ASP A 109 -4.33 11.09 4.59
N ARG A 110 -4.99 11.09 5.75
CA ARG A 110 -4.72 10.14 6.83
C ARG A 110 -5.14 8.73 6.45
N LEU A 111 -6.26 8.57 5.73
CA LEU A 111 -6.71 7.26 5.27
C LEU A 111 -5.73 6.68 4.25
N THR A 112 -5.27 7.47 3.28
CA THR A 112 -4.25 7.07 2.29
C THR A 112 -2.98 6.60 2.99
N ALA A 113 -2.47 7.42 3.92
CA ALA A 113 -1.28 7.06 4.70
C ALA A 113 -1.49 5.74 5.46
N GLY A 114 -2.58 5.61 6.22
CA GLY A 114 -2.85 4.39 7.01
C GLY A 114 -3.04 3.12 6.17
N LEU A 115 -3.56 3.23 4.95
CA LEU A 115 -3.70 2.09 4.03
C LEU A 115 -2.37 1.62 3.42
N VAL A 116 -1.35 2.50 3.37
CA VAL A 116 -0.03 2.19 2.79
C VAL A 116 0.97 1.84 3.90
N THR A 117 1.07 2.68 4.92
CA THR A 117 2.06 2.59 6.01
C THR A 117 1.57 1.81 7.23
N GLY A 118 0.35 1.30 7.16
CA GLY A 118 -0.29 0.58 8.25
C GLY A 118 -0.75 1.50 9.38
N VAL A 119 -1.62 0.96 10.24
CA VAL A 119 -2.17 1.64 11.41
C VAL A 119 -1.78 0.85 12.65
N ARG A 120 -1.08 1.48 13.58
CA ARG A 120 -0.72 0.86 14.86
C ARG A 120 -1.86 0.99 15.87
N TRP A 121 -1.93 0.03 16.79
CA TRP A 121 -2.94 0.05 17.84
C TRP A 121 -2.80 1.23 18.82
N ASP A 122 -1.61 1.82 18.97
CA ASP A 122 -1.35 2.99 19.80
C ASP A 122 -1.63 4.33 19.09
N GLU A 123 -1.74 4.34 17.76
CA GLU A 123 -2.19 5.49 16.97
C GLU A 123 -3.72 5.67 16.99
N LEU A 124 -4.43 4.64 17.46
CA LEU A 124 -5.87 4.66 17.64
C LEU A 124 -6.23 5.20 19.03
N PRO A 125 -7.24 6.08 19.13
CA PRO A 125 -7.72 6.54 20.43
C PRO A 125 -8.25 5.37 21.26
N ALA A 126 -8.37 5.57 22.57
CA ALA A 126 -8.86 4.53 23.49
C ALA A 126 -10.17 3.91 22.97
N MET A 127 -10.12 2.62 22.67
CA MET A 127 -11.24 1.85 22.16
C MET A 127 -11.75 0.89 23.23
N PRO A 128 -13.04 0.50 23.19
CA PRO A 128 -13.52 -0.67 23.91
C PRO A 128 -12.66 -1.89 23.56
N ALA A 129 -12.45 -2.78 24.53
CA ALA A 129 -11.70 -4.01 24.31
C ALA A 129 -12.40 -4.85 23.23
N THR A 130 -11.83 -4.88 22.02
CA THR A 130 -12.22 -5.81 20.95
C THR A 130 -11.36 -7.08 21.06
N LEU A 131 -11.84 -8.20 20.51
CA LEU A 131 -11.03 -9.42 20.45
C LEU A 131 -9.70 -9.20 19.71
N ALA A 132 -9.71 -8.37 18.66
CA ALA A 132 -8.50 -7.98 17.93
C ALA A 132 -7.53 -7.21 18.84
N ARG A 133 -8.02 -6.25 19.61
CA ARG A 133 -7.21 -5.46 20.55
C ARG A 133 -6.64 -6.31 21.69
N LEU A 134 -7.47 -7.17 22.29
CA LEU A 134 -7.03 -8.08 23.36
C LEU A 134 -5.93 -9.03 22.86
N ARG A 135 -6.07 -9.57 21.64
CA ARG A 135 -5.02 -10.39 21.02
C ARG A 135 -3.74 -9.59 20.79
N ALA A 136 -3.84 -8.33 20.36
CA ALA A 136 -2.69 -7.46 20.18
C ALA A 136 -1.96 -7.14 21.50
N ASP A 137 -2.70 -6.96 22.59
CA ASP A 137 -2.11 -6.67 23.90
C ASP A 137 -1.40 -7.91 24.51
N HIS A 138 -1.73 -9.14 24.07
CA HIS A 138 -1.12 -10.39 24.54
C HIS A 138 -0.04 -10.96 23.63
N GLU A 139 0.00 -10.58 22.35
CA GLU A 139 1.01 -11.00 21.38
C GLU A 139 1.81 -9.78 20.93
N GLU A 140 3.03 -9.59 21.44
CA GLU A 140 3.94 -8.48 21.06
C GLU A 140 4.17 -8.35 19.54
N GLN A 141 3.89 -9.42 18.79
CA GLN A 141 3.99 -9.52 17.33
C GLN A 141 2.82 -8.85 16.58
N ARG A 142 1.75 -8.39 17.26
CA ARG A 142 0.56 -7.78 16.63
C ARG A 142 0.44 -6.29 16.92
N ARG A 143 1.50 -5.53 16.64
CA ARG A 143 1.55 -4.07 16.86
C ARG A 143 0.64 -3.27 15.93
N PHE A 144 0.33 -3.84 14.76
CA PHE A 144 -0.52 -3.24 13.74
C PHE A 144 -1.96 -3.73 13.84
N ALA A 145 -2.88 -2.79 13.74
CA ALA A 145 -4.29 -3.03 13.54
C ALA A 145 -4.62 -3.20 12.05
N VAL A 146 -3.87 -2.50 11.20
CA VAL A 146 -3.79 -2.72 9.75
C VAL A 146 -2.30 -2.76 9.40
N PRO A 147 -1.78 -3.85 8.81
CA PRO A 147 -0.36 -3.97 8.52
C PRO A 147 0.09 -2.99 7.40
N PRO A 148 1.36 -2.55 7.40
CA PRO A 148 1.94 -1.84 6.26
C PRO A 148 2.03 -2.73 5.02
N VAL A 149 2.13 -2.11 3.84
CA VAL A 149 2.22 -2.81 2.54
C VAL A 149 3.56 -2.47 1.83
N PRO A 150 4.71 -2.92 2.35
CA PRO A 150 6.02 -2.56 1.81
C PRO A 150 6.25 -3.08 0.38
N ASN A 151 5.63 -4.21 0.02
CA ASN A 151 5.71 -4.77 -1.32
C ASN A 151 5.07 -3.89 -2.40
N LEU A 152 4.42 -2.76 -2.06
CA LEU A 152 3.98 -1.78 -3.05
C LEU A 152 5.13 -1.23 -3.90
N MET A 153 6.38 -1.28 -3.43
CA MET A 153 7.54 -0.95 -4.28
C MET A 153 7.66 -1.86 -5.52
N PHE A 154 7.06 -3.06 -5.49
CA PHE A 154 7.02 -4.02 -6.59
C PHE A 154 5.67 -3.95 -7.33
N MET A 155 5.44 -2.85 -8.06
CA MET A 155 4.16 -2.57 -8.74
C MET A 155 3.79 -3.55 -9.87
N ARG A 156 4.66 -4.50 -10.23
CA ARG A 156 4.41 -5.47 -11.31
C ARG A 156 3.37 -6.54 -10.94
N ASP A 157 3.26 -6.89 -9.65
CA ASP A 157 2.51 -8.09 -9.24
C ASP A 157 1.02 -7.84 -8.98
N PRO A 158 0.60 -6.78 -8.26
CA PRO A 158 -0.81 -6.63 -7.87
C PRO A 158 -1.74 -6.28 -9.03
N CYS A 159 -1.21 -5.61 -10.05
CA CYS A 159 -1.98 -5.00 -11.14
C CYS A 159 -1.20 -5.14 -12.46
N ILE A 160 -1.61 -6.08 -13.31
CA ILE A 160 -0.92 -6.41 -14.56
C ILE A 160 -1.75 -5.89 -15.72
N SER A 161 -1.18 -4.97 -16.50
CA SER A 161 -1.84 -4.47 -17.71
C SER A 161 -1.49 -5.35 -18.91
N VAL A 162 -2.51 -5.85 -19.62
CA VAL A 162 -2.37 -6.69 -20.81
C VAL A 162 -3.25 -6.09 -21.90
N PHE A 163 -2.63 -5.58 -22.97
CA PHE A 163 -3.32 -4.82 -24.01
C PHE A 163 -4.10 -3.65 -23.40
N ASP A 164 -5.42 -3.65 -23.53
CA ASP A 164 -6.34 -2.63 -23.04
C ASP A 164 -7.01 -2.99 -21.70
N SER A 165 -6.58 -4.08 -21.09
CA SER A 165 -7.19 -4.66 -19.89
C SER A 165 -6.23 -4.67 -18.71
N VAL A 166 -6.80 -4.65 -17.50
CA VAL A 166 -6.07 -4.76 -16.24
C VAL A 166 -6.49 -6.03 -15.52
N LEU A 167 -5.52 -6.86 -15.18
CA LEU A 167 -5.67 -8.06 -14.36
C LEU A 167 -5.27 -7.72 -12.92
N VAL A 168 -6.16 -8.01 -11.97
CA VAL A 168 -5.86 -7.88 -10.55
C VAL A 168 -5.35 -9.23 -10.05
N GLY A 169 -4.12 -9.26 -9.56
CA GLY A 169 -3.49 -10.48 -9.10
C GLY A 169 -4.08 -10.98 -7.78
N GLY A 170 -4.34 -12.28 -7.69
CA GLY A 170 -4.59 -12.96 -6.42
C GLY A 170 -3.25 -13.32 -5.77
N MET A 171 -2.81 -12.53 -4.80
CA MET A 171 -1.50 -12.70 -4.17
C MET A 171 -1.44 -14.00 -3.36
N ALA A 172 -0.32 -14.73 -3.47
CA ALA A 172 -0.15 -16.07 -2.89
C ALA A 172 0.08 -16.04 -1.36
N THR A 173 0.63 -14.95 -0.85
CA THR A 173 0.88 -14.71 0.57
C THR A 173 -0.20 -13.82 1.16
N LEU A 174 -0.80 -14.29 2.27
CA LEU A 174 -1.69 -13.54 3.16
C LEU A 174 -1.03 -13.44 4.54
#